data_AF-A0A948D490-F1
#
_entry.id   AF-A0A948D490-F1
#
_cell.length_a   1.000
_cell.length_b   1.000
_cell.length_c   1.000
_cell.angle_alpha   90.00
_cell.angle_beta   90.00
_cell.angle_gamma   90.00
#
_symmetry.space_group_name_H-M   'P 1'
#
loop_
_entity.id
_entity.type
_entity.pdbx_description
1 polymer ?
#
loop_
_entity_poly.entity_id
_entity_poly.type
_entity_poly.pdbx_seq_one_letter_code
_entity_poly.pdbx_strand_id
1 'polypeptide(L)'
;MNLDILSQADLFNEISDLARSQGVATQEAWEELADETVESHLLLGELDPDQNLVGLKTTLHGLWQEYSRGAGEESMEAIDEDPQAPKA
;
A
#
# COMPACT_ATOMS: atom_id res chain seq x y z
N MET A 1 -20.42 -12.25 -16.84
CA MET A 1 -19.73 -11.64 -15.68
C MET A 1 -18.88 -10.54 -16.25
N ASN A 2 -19.16 -9.27 -15.90
CA ASN A 2 -18.12 -8.26 -16.04
C ASN A 2 -17.15 -8.61 -14.93
N LEU A 3 -16.04 -9.27 -15.26
CA LEU A 3 -14.91 -9.28 -14.34
C LEU A 3 -14.47 -7.81 -14.31
N ASP A 4 -14.72 -7.13 -13.19
CA ASP A 4 -14.12 -5.84 -12.95
C ASP A 4 -12.63 -6.12 -12.78
N ILE A 5 -11.87 -5.92 -13.86
CA ILE A 5 -10.42 -6.13 -13.84
C ILE A 5 -9.87 -5.11 -12.86
N LEU A 6 -9.11 -5.56 -11.87
CA LEU A 6 -8.56 -4.68 -10.84
C LEU A 6 -7.75 -3.55 -11.49
N SER A 7 -8.05 -2.32 -11.09
CA SER A 7 -7.32 -1.16 -11.55
C SER A 7 -6.06 -0.93 -10.71
N GLN A 8 -5.13 -0.13 -11.24
CA GLN A 8 -3.96 0.32 -10.49
C GLN A 8 -4.34 1.01 -9.17
N ALA A 9 -5.45 1.77 -9.16
CA ALA A 9 -5.91 2.48 -7.97
C ALA A 9 -6.42 1.52 -6.89
N ASP A 10 -7.10 0.44 -7.29
CA ASP A 10 -7.57 -0.60 -6.37
C ASP A 10 -6.39 -1.32 -5.73
N LEU A 11 -5.42 -1.73 -6.55
CA LEU A 11 -4.18 -2.35 -6.08
C LEU A 11 -3.41 -1.44 -5.13
N PHE A 12 -3.28 -0.14 -5.43
CA PHE A 12 -2.59 0.80 -4.55
C PHE A 12 -3.26 0.93 -3.17
N ASN A 13 -4.60 1.01 -3.14
CA ASN A 13 -5.34 1.07 -1.89
C ASN A 13 -5.14 -0.20 -1.06
N GLU A 14 -5.26 -1.37 -1.69
CA GLU A 14 -5.04 -2.66 -1.02
C GLU A 14 -3.62 -2.79 -0.48
N ILE A 15 -2.60 -2.50 -1.29
CA ILE A 15 -1.19 -2.54 -0.88
C ILE A 15 -0.96 -1.56 0.28
N SER A 16 -1.58 -0.37 0.26
CA SER A 16 -1.47 0.60 1.35
C SER A 16 -2.09 0.11 2.65
N ASP A 17 -3.26 -0.53 2.60
CA ASP A 17 -3.90 -1.14 3.78
C ASP A 17 -3.07 -2.30 4.33
N LEU A 18 -2.58 -3.17 3.44
CA LEU A 18 -1.70 -4.29 3.80
C LEU A 18 -0.37 -3.79 4.41
N ALA A 19 0.21 -2.75 3.83
CA ALA A 19 1.45 -2.15 4.30
C ALA A 19 1.29 -1.58 5.72
N ARG A 20 0.18 -0.88 6.00
CA ARG A 20 -0.14 -0.41 7.36
C ARG A 20 -0.35 -1.59 8.32
N SER A 21 -1.12 -2.59 7.92
CA SER A 21 -1.41 -3.76 8.76
C SER A 21 -0.17 -4.58 9.09
N GLN A 22 0.82 -4.62 8.19
CA GLN A 22 2.05 -5.39 8.35
C GLN A 22 3.22 -4.56 8.90
N GLY A 23 3.05 -3.25 9.06
CA GLY A 23 4.11 -2.35 9.53
C GLY A 23 5.22 -2.13 8.51
N VAL A 24 4.90 -2.16 7.21
CA VAL A 24 5.85 -1.89 6.13
C VAL A 24 6.31 -0.43 6.22
N ALA A 25 7.60 -0.26 6.53
CA ALA A 25 8.23 1.03 6.76
C ALA A 25 9.42 1.30 5.84
N THR A 26 9.74 0.39 4.92
CA THR A 26 10.84 0.52 3.97
C THR A 26 10.34 0.35 2.54
N GLN A 27 11.03 1.00 1.60
CA GLN A 27 10.72 0.87 0.18
C GLN A 27 10.88 -0.58 -0.31
N GLU A 28 11.91 -1.29 0.15
CA GLU A 28 12.15 -2.69 -0.22
C GLU A 28 10.96 -3.58 0.15
N ALA A 29 10.48 -3.48 1.40
CA ALA A 29 9.32 -4.26 1.85
C ALA A 29 8.01 -3.85 1.15
N TRP A 30 7.90 -2.60 0.70
CA TRP A 30 6.79 -2.15 -0.12
C TRP A 30 6.83 -2.75 -1.53
N GLU A 31 8.00 -2.78 -2.15
CA GLU A 31 8.20 -3.36 -3.48
C GLU A 31 7.90 -4.86 -3.48
N GLU A 32 8.36 -5.58 -2.46
CA GLU A 32 8.02 -7.01 -2.26
C GLU A 32 6.51 -7.21 -2.10
N LEU A 33 5.86 -6.44 -1.23
CA LEU A 33 4.42 -6.53 -1.01
C LEU A 33 3.63 -6.24 -2.30
N ALA A 34 4.01 -5.21 -3.05
CA ALA A 34 3.36 -4.85 -4.31
C ALA A 34 3.49 -5.97 -5.35
N ASP A 35 4.66 -6.61 -5.42
CA ASP A 35 4.90 -7.72 -6.33
C ASP A 35 4.05 -8.94 -5.97
N GLU A 36 4.01 -9.31 -4.69
CA GLU A 36 3.20 -10.42 -4.19
C GLU A 36 1.70 -10.19 -4.43
N THR A 37 1.19 -8.98 -4.17
CA THR A 37 -0.21 -8.62 -4.42
C THR A 37 -0.55 -8.76 -5.90
N VAL A 38 0.27 -8.20 -6.81
CA VAL A 38 0.04 -8.31 -8.26
C VAL A 38 0.06 -9.77 -8.72
N GLU A 39 1.00 -10.57 -8.24
CA GLU A 39 1.08 -11.99 -8.61
C GLU A 39 -0.11 -12.80 -8.07
N SER A 40 -0.57 -12.50 -6.86
CA SER A 40 -1.76 -13.12 -6.27
C SER A 40 -3.00 -12.87 -7.13
N HIS A 41 -3.30 -11.60 -7.46
CA HIS A 41 -4.47 -11.27 -8.27
C HIS A 41 -4.39 -11.81 -9.70
N LEU A 42 -3.18 -11.87 -10.27
CA LEU A 42 -2.96 -12.54 -11.56
C LEU A 42 -3.32 -14.03 -11.49
N LEU A 43 -2.88 -14.74 -10.44
CA LEU A 43 -3.19 -16.15 -10.24
C LEU A 43 -4.68 -16.40 -9.99
N LEU A 44 -5.37 -15.45 -9.35
CA LEU A 44 -6.82 -15.48 -9.12
C LEU A 44 -7.64 -15.13 -10.38
N GLY A 45 -6.99 -14.64 -11.45
CA GLY A 45 -7.65 -14.21 -12.68
C GLY A 45 -8.34 -12.84 -12.57
N GLU A 46 -7.98 -12.05 -11.57
CA GLU A 46 -8.49 -10.70 -11.32
C GLU A 46 -7.66 -9.63 -12.06
N LEU A 47 -6.48 -10.02 -12.55
CA LEU A 47 -5.66 -9.26 -13.48
C LEU A 47 -5.59 -9.96 -14.84
N ASP A 48 -5.66 -9.16 -15.90
CA ASP A 48 -5.43 -9.62 -17.26
C ASP A 48 -3.94 -9.96 -17.47
N PRO A 49 -3.58 -11.20 -17.87
CA PRO A 49 -2.19 -11.58 -18.13
C PRO A 49 -1.58 -10.89 -19.36
N ASP A 50 -2.40 -10.40 -20.30
CA ASP A 50 -1.95 -9.69 -21.49
C ASP A 50 -1.68 -8.19 -21.20
N GLN A 51 -1.99 -7.70 -20.00
CA GLN A 51 -1.66 -6.34 -19.59
C GLN A 51 -0.15 -6.18 -19.33
N ASN A 52 0.34 -4.94 -19.35
CA ASN A 52 1.73 -4.64 -19.03
C ASN A 52 2.00 -4.74 -17.51
N LEU A 53 2.11 -5.97 -17.00
CA LEU A 53 2.35 -6.25 -15.58
C LEU A 53 3.68 -5.66 -15.08
N VAL A 54 4.72 -5.63 -15.92
CA VAL A 54 6.01 -5.01 -15.58
C VAL A 54 5.83 -3.51 -15.36
N GLY A 55 5.08 -2.83 -16.24
CA GLY A 55 4.75 -1.41 -16.09
C GLY A 55 3.87 -1.14 -14.87
N LEU A 56 2.91 -2.03 -14.59
CA LEU A 56 2.06 -1.95 -13.41
C LEU A 56 2.88 -2.04 -12.11
N LYS A 57 3.72 -3.08 -11.97
CA LYS A 57 4.62 -3.25 -10.82
C LYS A 57 5.54 -2.05 -10.65
N THR A 58 6.20 -1.60 -11.72
CA THR A 58 7.07 -0.41 -11.71
C THR A 58 6.32 0.84 -11.21
N THR A 59 5.05 0.99 -11.61
CA THR A 59 4.23 2.11 -11.18
C THR A 59 3.90 2.01 -9.70
N LEU A 60 3.47 0.84 -9.23
CA LEU A 60 3.15 0.57 -7.82
C LEU A 60 4.38 0.76 -6.91
N HIS A 61 5.57 0.34 -7.34
CA HIS A 61 6.83 0.59 -6.63
C HIS A 61 7.08 2.08 -6.43
N GLY A 62 6.86 2.88 -7.49
CA GLY A 62 7.01 4.34 -7.44
C GLY A 62 6.04 5.05 -6.49
N LEU A 63 4.90 4.43 -6.17
CA LEU A 63 3.90 4.98 -5.24
C LEU A 63 4.31 4.86 -3.77
N TRP A 64 5.45 4.22 -3.45
CA TRP A 64 6.04 4.23 -2.10
C TRP A 64 6.16 5.65 -1.53
N GLN A 65 6.54 6.63 -2.35
CA GLN A 65 6.68 8.02 -1.91
C GLN A 65 5.33 8.63 -1.50
N GLU A 66 4.25 8.24 -2.16
CA GLU A 66 2.90 8.68 -1.83
C GLU A 66 2.42 8.03 -0.52
N TYR A 67 2.60 6.71 -0.40
CA TYR A 67 2.28 5.98 0.82
C TYR A 67 3.07 6.48 2.03
N SER A 68 4.41 6.56 1.92
CA SER A 68 5.29 6.93 3.04
C SER A 68 5.05 8.35 3.54
N ARG A 69 4.68 9.27 2.63
CA ARG A 69 4.28 10.63 3.01
C ARG A 69 2.99 10.61 3.84
N GLY A 70 1.97 9.88 3.41
CA GLY A 70 0.70 9.75 4.14
C GLY A 70 0.86 9.04 5.50
N ALA A 71 1.61 7.95 5.54
CA ALA A 71 1.86 7.18 6.76
C ALA A 71 2.68 7.97 7.82
N GLY A 72 3.56 8.87 7.36
CA GLY A 72 4.31 9.77 8.22
C GLY A 72 3.45 10.85 8.90
N GLU A 73 2.40 11.33 8.21
CA GLU A 73 1.45 12.30 8.76
C GLU A 73 0.53 11.65 9.82
N GLU A 74 0.03 10.43 9.57
CA GLU A 74 -0.80 9.68 10.54
C GLU A 74 -0.05 9.34 11.85
N SER A 75 1.27 9.09 11.78
CA SER A 75 2.09 8.79 12.96
C SER A 75 2.40 10.00 13.84
N MET A 76 2.28 11.22 13.31
CA MET A 76 2.63 12.45 14.03
C MET A 76 1.43 13.08 14.77
N GLU A 77 0.19 12.76 14.36
CA GLU A 77 -1.03 13.18 15.06
C GLU A 77 -1.32 12.36 16.33
N ALA A 78 -0.75 11.17 16.50
CA ALA A 78 -1.02 10.30 17.64
C ALA A 78 -0.28 10.67 18.95
N ILE A 79 0.45 11.80 18.98
CA ILE A 79 1.36 12.18 20.09
C ILE A 79 1.05 13.54 20.73
N ASP A 80 -0.20 14.02 20.67
CA ASP A 80 -0.60 15.27 21.35
C ASP A 80 -1.91 15.11 22.16
N GLU A 81 -2.03 14.06 22.98
CA GLU A 81 -3.05 14.00 24.04
C GLU A 81 -2.49 13.39 25.34
N ASP A 82 -1.63 14.12 26.07
CA ASP A 82 -1.66 14.09 27.55
C ASP A 82 -1.10 15.38 28.18
N PRO A 83 -1.93 16.39 28.49
CA PRO A 83 -1.52 17.54 29.30
C PRO A 83 -1.81 17.37 30.81
N GLN A 84 -2.01 16.16 31.35
CA GLN A 84 -2.37 16.00 32.77
C GLN A 84 -1.26 15.38 33.64
N ALA A 85 -0.14 16.10 33.72
CA ALA A 85 0.77 15.97 34.85
C ALA A 85 0.06 16.40 36.17
N PRO A 86 0.13 15.62 37.26
CA PRO A 86 -0.50 15.98 38.52
C PRO A 86 0.23 17.18 39.14
N LYS A 87 -0.51 18.27 39.39
CA LYS A 87 0.01 19.36 40.22
C LYS A 87 0.03 18.89 41.68
N ALA A 88 1.21 19.02 42.29
CA ALA A 88 1.52 18.75 43.69
C ALA A 88 0.67 19.54 44.68
#